data_AF-A0A2V9Q3B3-F1
#
_entry.id   AF-A0A2V9Q3B3-F1
#
_cell.length_a   1.000
_cell.length_b   1.000
_cell.length_c   1.000
_cell.angle_alpha   90.00
_cell.angle_beta   90.00
_cell.angle_gamma   90.00
#
_symmetry.space_group_name_H-M   'P 1'
#
loop_
_entity.id
_entity.type
_entity.pdbx_description
1 polymer ?
#
loop_
_entity_poly.entity_id
_entity_poly.type
_entity_poly.pdbx_seq_one_letter_code
_entity_poly.pdbx_strand_id
1 'polypeptide(L)'
;MQKKERKVFRKMRQGLRISTARLARETGIYRTRLSEWENGRVDLTPEEELKIGDAMDAVLTKRGLPGVITPEEAANDARKGSVLARLRDQFRITQTALAEKAEMNQSKISSFEKGDVELSAAQEEKLFTAFNDLVAEQAAKMGKVTSLASLRPKSEQKAHLLSVLGNSQLRLAGAWNGVIGEMLSGKLTRADVREILAGADKSVPLEHRLRSQRLALKLIADHLAIVNEEIDAAGAQLAGREEKETSVHG
;
A
#
# COMPACT_ATOMS: atom_id res chain seq x y z
N MET A 1 14.52 4.86 3.63
CA MET A 1 14.49 5.49 2.28
C MET A 1 15.84 5.39 1.53
N GLN A 2 15.88 4.96 0.26
CA GLN A 2 17.11 4.85 -0.58
C GLN A 2 17.61 6.23 -1.06
N LYS A 3 18.93 6.37 -1.37
CA LYS A 3 19.52 7.63 -1.91
C LYS A 3 18.77 8.22 -3.12
N LYS A 4 18.21 7.36 -3.98
CA LYS A 4 17.44 7.80 -5.17
C LYS A 4 16.12 8.47 -4.78
N GLU A 5 15.40 7.91 -3.81
CA GLU A 5 14.15 8.46 -3.29
C GLU A 5 14.37 9.86 -2.68
N ARG A 6 15.46 10.05 -1.92
CA ARG A 6 15.80 11.36 -1.32
C ARG A 6 16.03 12.45 -2.36
N LYS A 7 16.62 12.09 -3.51
CA LYS A 7 16.80 12.99 -4.65
C LYS A 7 15.46 13.39 -5.28
N VAL A 8 14.52 12.45 -5.39
CA VAL A 8 13.15 12.72 -5.86
C VAL A 8 12.43 13.64 -4.89
N PHE A 9 12.48 13.34 -3.59
CA PHE A 9 11.92 14.18 -2.54
C PHE A 9 12.42 15.63 -2.62
N ARG A 10 13.74 15.82 -2.73
CA ARG A 10 14.35 17.15 -2.88
C ARG A 10 13.81 17.90 -4.11
N LYS A 11 13.70 17.22 -5.26
CA LYS A 11 13.13 17.81 -6.49
C LYS A 11 11.66 18.18 -6.30
N MET A 12 10.87 17.32 -5.68
CA MET A 12 9.46 17.58 -5.38
C MET A 12 9.30 18.80 -4.49
N ARG A 13 10.05 18.86 -3.38
CA ARG A 13 10.09 20.03 -2.47
C ARG A 13 10.46 21.32 -3.21
N GLN A 14 11.49 21.26 -4.06
CA GLN A 14 11.91 22.41 -4.88
C GLN A 14 10.85 22.82 -5.90
N GLY A 15 10.18 21.86 -6.56
CA GLY A 15 9.06 22.11 -7.47
C GLY A 15 7.86 22.76 -6.77
N LEU A 16 7.61 22.36 -5.52
CA LEU A 16 6.65 23.01 -4.63
C LEU A 16 7.18 24.33 -4.04
N ARG A 17 8.37 24.82 -4.41
CA ARG A 17 8.94 26.07 -3.87
C ARG A 17 8.96 26.11 -2.33
N ILE A 18 9.11 24.95 -1.68
CA ILE A 18 9.25 24.84 -0.22
C ILE A 18 10.75 24.92 0.07
N SER A 19 11.19 25.87 0.89
CA SER A 19 12.60 25.92 1.29
C SER A 19 12.88 24.85 2.36
N THR A 20 14.12 24.34 2.42
CA THR A 20 14.53 23.41 3.49
C THR A 20 14.34 24.02 4.87
N ALA A 21 14.53 25.34 5.01
CA ALA A 21 14.30 26.06 6.26
C ALA A 21 12.82 26.13 6.66
N ARG A 22 11.91 26.21 5.69
CA ARG A 22 10.47 26.15 5.96
C ARG A 22 10.07 24.75 6.39
N LEU A 23 10.48 23.73 5.63
CA LEU A 23 10.15 22.33 5.96
C LEU A 23 10.70 21.94 7.34
N ALA A 24 11.94 22.34 7.67
CA ALA A 24 12.54 22.15 8.98
C ALA A 24 11.71 22.77 10.13
N ARG A 25 11.15 23.96 9.92
CA ARG A 25 10.26 24.60 10.91
C ARG A 25 8.93 23.86 11.07
N GLU A 26 8.37 23.36 9.96
CA GLU A 26 7.10 22.63 9.97
C GLU A 26 7.24 21.25 10.64
N THR A 27 8.38 20.57 10.49
CA THR A 27 8.59 19.22 11.05
C THR A 27 9.29 19.20 12.41
N GLY A 28 9.89 20.33 12.83
CA GLY A 28 10.74 20.39 14.01
C GLY A 28 12.11 19.73 13.83
N ILE A 29 12.45 19.26 12.62
CA ILE A 29 13.75 18.65 12.32
C ILE A 29 14.77 19.76 12.05
N TYR A 30 15.96 19.65 12.64
CA TYR A 30 17.01 20.64 12.47
C TYR A 30 17.36 20.83 10.98
N ARG A 31 17.42 22.09 10.51
CA ARG A 31 17.63 22.41 9.08
C ARG A 31 18.87 21.73 8.49
N THR A 32 19.98 21.71 9.23
CA THR A 32 21.23 21.07 8.78
C THR A 32 21.05 19.57 8.59
N ARG A 33 20.39 18.89 9.54
CA ARG A 33 20.09 17.45 9.49
C ARG A 33 19.20 17.11 8.32
N LEU A 34 18.14 17.88 8.08
CA LEU A 34 17.26 17.72 6.92
C LEU A 34 18.01 17.89 5.59
N SER A 35 18.91 18.88 5.52
CA SER A 35 19.78 19.09 4.35
C SER A 35 20.75 17.92 4.14
N GLU A 36 21.38 17.42 5.19
CA GLU A 36 22.28 16.27 5.11
C GLU A 36 21.54 14.99 4.69
N TRP A 37 20.32 14.80 5.19
CA TRP A 37 19.45 13.71 4.75
C TRP A 37 19.09 13.82 3.28
N GLU A 38 18.66 14.98 2.77
CA GLU A 38 18.37 15.19 1.34
C GLU A 38 19.59 14.91 0.44
N ASN A 39 20.80 15.09 0.97
CA ASN A 39 22.05 14.79 0.29
C ASN A 39 22.58 13.37 0.55
N GLY A 40 21.85 12.54 1.28
CA GLY A 40 22.19 11.15 1.57
C GLY A 40 23.41 10.97 2.48
N ARG A 41 23.70 11.97 3.33
CA ARG A 41 24.81 11.94 4.31
C ARG A 41 24.37 11.41 5.66
N VAL A 42 23.11 11.64 6.04
CA VAL A 42 22.51 11.21 7.31
C VAL A 42 21.19 10.51 7.03
N ASP A 43 20.87 9.51 7.85
CA ASP A 43 19.58 8.84 7.86
C ASP A 43 18.68 9.45 8.94
N LEU A 44 17.39 9.58 8.61
CA LEU A 44 16.37 10.02 9.55
C LEU A 44 15.73 8.80 10.21
N THR A 45 15.17 9.01 11.39
CA THR A 45 14.34 7.99 12.02
C THR A 45 13.03 7.82 11.22
N PRO A 46 12.35 6.67 11.31
CA PRO A 46 11.04 6.49 10.67
C PRO A 46 10.02 7.56 11.07
N GLU A 47 10.05 8.02 12.32
CA GLU A 47 9.20 9.12 12.81
C GLU A 47 9.54 10.46 12.17
N GLU A 48 10.83 10.76 11.98
CA GLU A 48 11.29 11.95 11.26
C GLU A 48 10.89 11.90 9.78
N GLU A 49 11.01 10.73 9.13
CA GLU A 49 10.57 10.53 7.74
C GLU A 49 9.05 10.72 7.59
N LEU A 50 8.25 10.22 8.56
CA LEU A 50 6.80 10.40 8.57
C LEU A 50 6.41 11.88 8.68
N LYS A 51 7.00 12.62 9.63
CA LYS A 51 6.75 14.07 9.80
C LYS A 51 7.02 14.86 8.52
N ILE A 52 8.06 14.48 7.77
CA ILE A 52 8.39 15.11 6.49
C ILE A 52 7.33 14.81 5.43
N GLY A 53 6.83 13.57 5.37
CA GLY A 53 5.71 13.18 4.52
C GLY A 53 4.48 14.04 4.81
N ASP A 54 4.05 14.05 6.07
CA ASP A 54 2.87 14.79 6.53
C ASP A 54 2.97 16.30 6.20
N ALA A 55 4.15 16.90 6.41
CA ALA A 55 4.37 18.31 6.08
C ALA A 55 4.27 18.59 4.57
N MET A 56 4.75 17.67 3.73
CA MET A 56 4.64 17.80 2.28
C MET A 56 3.20 17.64 1.81
N ASP A 57 2.47 16.67 2.34
CA ASP A 57 1.06 16.46 2.05
C ASP A 57 0.21 17.66 2.50
N ALA A 58 0.48 18.22 3.67
CA ALA A 58 -0.18 19.44 4.12
C ALA A 58 0.06 20.63 3.17
N VAL A 59 1.24 20.75 2.57
CA VAL A 59 1.52 21.80 1.58
C VAL A 59 0.82 21.52 0.24
N LEU A 60 0.76 20.26 -0.19
CA LEU A 60 -0.01 19.87 -1.37
C LEU A 60 -1.48 20.24 -1.18
N THR A 61 -2.09 19.79 -0.09
CA THR A 61 -3.49 20.05 0.27
C THR A 61 -3.78 21.56 0.33
N LYS A 62 -2.92 22.36 0.97
CA LYS A 62 -3.08 23.83 1.02
C LYS A 62 -3.03 24.51 -0.35
N ARG A 63 -2.40 23.88 -1.34
CA ARG A 63 -2.31 24.39 -2.71
C ARG A 63 -3.43 23.88 -3.61
N GLY A 64 -4.37 23.12 -3.07
CA GLY A 64 -5.36 22.41 -3.87
C GLY A 64 -4.74 21.36 -4.79
N LEU A 65 -3.46 21.02 -4.58
CA LEU A 65 -2.87 19.85 -5.18
C LEU A 65 -3.30 18.69 -4.29
N PRO A 66 -3.89 17.63 -4.84
CA PRO A 66 -4.13 16.45 -4.04
C PRO A 66 -2.76 16.00 -3.49
N GLY A 67 -2.66 15.88 -2.15
CA GLY A 67 -1.70 14.97 -1.54
C GLY A 67 -1.84 13.59 -2.18
N VAL A 68 -0.90 12.68 -1.98
CA VAL A 68 -1.06 11.31 -2.47
C VAL A 68 -2.41 10.80 -1.94
N ILE A 69 -3.44 10.77 -2.79
CA ILE A 69 -4.78 10.41 -2.35
C ILE A 69 -4.66 8.96 -1.99
N THR A 70 -4.69 8.69 -0.69
CA THR A 70 -4.67 7.33 -0.24
C THR A 70 -5.99 6.70 -0.68
N PRO A 71 -5.99 5.42 -1.13
CA PRO A 71 -7.23 4.72 -1.45
C PRO A 71 -8.28 4.78 -0.33
N GLU A 72 -7.85 4.98 0.93
CA GLU A 72 -8.71 5.14 2.11
C GLU A 72 -9.40 6.52 2.19
N GLU A 73 -8.72 7.62 1.82
CA GLU A 73 -9.36 8.95 1.68
C GLU A 73 -10.34 8.99 0.52
N ALA A 74 -10.02 8.27 -0.56
CA ALA A 74 -10.93 8.06 -1.66
C ALA A 74 -12.10 7.13 -1.28
N ALA A 75 -12.04 6.33 -0.20
CA ALA A 75 -13.08 5.35 0.13
C ALA A 75 -14.28 5.94 0.89
N ASN A 76 -14.10 7.04 1.63
CA ASN A 76 -15.10 7.56 2.59
C ASN A 76 -15.79 8.88 2.18
N ASP A 77 -15.42 9.48 1.06
CA ASP A 77 -15.96 10.79 0.67
C ASP A 77 -17.08 10.63 -0.37
N ALA A 78 -18.25 11.24 -0.15
CA ALA A 78 -19.31 11.35 -1.18
C ALA A 78 -18.82 12.07 -2.46
N ARG A 79 -17.61 12.61 -2.43
CA ARG A 79 -16.99 13.39 -3.50
C ARG A 79 -15.91 12.63 -4.29
N LYS A 80 -15.80 11.30 -4.17
CA LYS A 80 -14.81 10.46 -4.91
C LYS A 80 -14.71 10.83 -6.38
N GLY A 81 -15.85 10.95 -7.04
CA GLY A 81 -15.95 11.32 -8.45
C GLY A 81 -15.31 12.67 -8.76
N SER A 82 -15.66 13.71 -8.00
CA SER A 82 -15.13 15.07 -8.20
C SER A 82 -13.62 15.15 -7.97
N VAL A 83 -13.09 14.28 -7.11
CA VAL A 83 -11.67 14.19 -6.79
C VAL A 83 -10.94 13.52 -7.95
N LEU A 84 -11.47 12.39 -8.46
CA LEU A 84 -10.94 11.72 -9.64
C LEU A 84 -10.93 12.66 -10.86
N ALA A 85 -12.00 13.43 -11.09
CA ALA A 85 -12.09 14.39 -12.19
C ALA A 85 -10.94 15.40 -12.16
N ARG A 86 -10.71 16.02 -10.98
CA ARG A 86 -9.63 17.00 -10.77
C ARG A 86 -8.24 16.39 -10.98
N LEU A 87 -8.02 15.20 -10.42
CA LEU A 87 -6.78 14.45 -10.59
C LEU A 87 -6.52 14.13 -12.07
N ARG A 88 -7.54 13.62 -12.76
CA ARG A 88 -7.48 13.28 -14.18
C ARG A 88 -7.10 14.49 -15.03
N ASP A 89 -7.71 15.64 -14.78
CA ASP A 89 -7.39 16.89 -15.48
C ASP A 89 -5.94 17.35 -15.20
N GLN A 90 -5.47 17.23 -13.96
CA GLN A 90 -4.10 17.58 -13.56
C GLN A 90 -3.05 16.75 -14.31
N PHE A 91 -3.29 15.44 -14.49
CA PHE A 91 -2.41 14.54 -15.23
C PHE A 91 -2.66 14.53 -16.74
N ARG A 92 -3.55 15.40 -17.24
CA ARG A 92 -3.95 15.49 -18.66
C ARG A 92 -4.42 14.15 -19.22
N ILE A 93 -5.12 13.37 -18.40
CA ILE A 93 -5.75 12.12 -18.81
C ILE A 93 -7.15 12.47 -19.32
N THR A 94 -7.56 11.93 -20.46
CA THR A 94 -8.93 12.14 -20.97
C THR A 94 -9.87 11.11 -20.35
N GLN A 95 -11.16 11.45 -20.22
CA GLN A 95 -12.16 10.47 -19.77
C GLN A 95 -12.21 9.25 -20.71
N THR A 96 -12.01 9.45 -22.00
CA THR A 96 -11.95 8.37 -23.00
C THR A 96 -10.79 7.42 -22.75
N ALA A 97 -9.57 7.93 -22.51
CA ALA A 97 -8.42 7.07 -22.21
C ALA A 97 -8.62 6.28 -20.91
N LEU A 98 -9.21 6.92 -19.90
CA LEU A 98 -9.56 6.26 -18.64
C LEU A 98 -10.64 5.19 -18.83
N ALA A 99 -11.66 5.48 -19.64
CA ALA A 99 -12.73 4.56 -19.99
C ALA A 99 -12.22 3.30 -20.72
N GLU A 100 -11.35 3.49 -21.70
CA GLU A 100 -10.70 2.40 -22.43
C GLU A 100 -9.86 1.53 -21.49
N LYS A 101 -9.01 2.15 -20.67
CA LYS A 101 -8.13 1.43 -19.74
C LYS A 101 -8.90 0.69 -18.64
N ALA A 102 -9.99 1.27 -18.15
CA ALA A 102 -10.87 0.65 -17.16
C ALA A 102 -11.87 -0.34 -17.78
N GLU A 103 -11.94 -0.44 -19.11
CA GLU A 103 -12.99 -1.15 -19.85
C GLU A 103 -14.40 -0.79 -19.34
N MET A 104 -14.64 0.52 -19.21
CA MET A 104 -15.89 1.09 -18.74
C MET A 104 -16.47 2.06 -19.76
N ASN A 105 -17.79 2.25 -19.75
CA ASN A 105 -18.41 3.27 -20.60
C ASN A 105 -18.00 4.68 -20.14
N GLN A 106 -17.51 5.52 -21.06
CA GLN A 106 -17.10 6.89 -20.77
C GLN A 106 -18.22 7.71 -20.09
N SER A 107 -19.48 7.53 -20.51
CA SER A 107 -20.63 8.23 -19.92
C SER A 107 -20.83 7.87 -18.45
N LYS A 108 -20.52 6.62 -18.08
CA LYS A 108 -20.60 6.14 -16.70
C LYS A 108 -19.50 6.77 -15.84
N ILE A 109 -18.28 6.89 -16.35
CA ILE A 109 -17.19 7.63 -15.68
C ILE A 109 -17.55 9.10 -15.54
N SER A 110 -18.11 9.73 -16.59
CA SER A 110 -18.53 11.13 -16.54
C SER A 110 -19.61 11.37 -15.48
N SER A 111 -20.60 10.47 -15.38
CA SER A 111 -21.66 10.54 -14.37
C SER A 111 -21.11 10.32 -12.96
N PHE A 112 -20.19 9.36 -12.79
CA PHE A 112 -19.48 9.16 -11.52
C PHE A 112 -18.67 10.40 -11.11
N GLU A 113 -17.90 10.98 -12.04
CA GLU A 113 -17.10 12.19 -11.79
C GLU A 113 -17.93 13.40 -11.32
N LYS A 114 -19.18 13.49 -11.79
CA LYS A 114 -20.16 14.51 -11.37
C LYS A 114 -20.87 14.19 -10.05
N GLY A 115 -20.79 12.95 -9.58
CA GLY A 115 -21.55 12.46 -8.43
C GLY A 115 -22.99 12.04 -8.75
N ASP A 116 -23.33 11.90 -10.03
CA ASP A 116 -24.67 11.51 -10.48
C ASP A 116 -24.92 10.00 -10.33
N VAL A 117 -23.84 9.20 -10.28
CA VAL A 117 -23.88 7.73 -10.20
C VAL A 117 -22.82 7.24 -9.23
N GLU A 118 -23.19 6.29 -8.37
CA GLU A 118 -22.23 5.51 -7.58
C GLU A 118 -21.79 4.26 -8.34
N LEU A 119 -20.50 3.91 -8.21
CA LEU A 119 -19.94 2.70 -8.78
C LEU A 119 -19.95 1.59 -7.74
N SER A 120 -20.09 0.34 -8.20
CA SER A 120 -19.86 -0.79 -7.29
C SER A 120 -18.39 -0.86 -6.87
N ALA A 121 -18.08 -1.47 -5.72
CA ALA A 121 -16.71 -1.58 -5.24
C ALA A 121 -15.73 -2.16 -6.29
N ALA A 122 -16.16 -3.19 -7.02
CA ALA A 122 -15.36 -3.78 -8.10
C ALA A 122 -15.14 -2.81 -9.29
N GLN A 123 -16.12 -1.96 -9.59
CA GLN A 123 -15.99 -0.93 -10.63
C GLN A 123 -15.09 0.22 -10.18
N GLU A 124 -15.18 0.64 -8.91
CA GLU A 124 -14.27 1.62 -8.33
C GLU A 124 -12.82 1.11 -8.39
N GLU A 125 -12.56 -0.11 -7.91
CA GLU A 125 -11.22 -0.71 -7.95
C GLU A 125 -10.64 -0.75 -9.35
N LYS A 126 -11.44 -1.18 -10.34
CA LYS A 126 -11.03 -1.21 -11.75
C LYS A 126 -10.71 0.19 -12.28
N LEU A 127 -11.54 1.18 -11.97
CA LEU A 127 -11.36 2.56 -12.40
C LEU A 127 -10.11 3.21 -11.79
N PHE A 128 -9.89 3.03 -10.48
CA PHE A 128 -8.72 3.60 -9.79
C PHE A 128 -7.42 2.90 -10.21
N THR A 129 -7.45 1.59 -10.45
CA THR A 129 -6.31 0.87 -11.01
C THR A 129 -5.94 1.40 -12.39
N ALA A 130 -6.92 1.52 -13.29
CA ALA A 130 -6.72 2.09 -14.62
C ALA A 130 -6.21 3.54 -14.57
N PHE A 131 -6.71 4.36 -13.64
CA PHE A 131 -6.24 5.71 -13.42
C PHE A 131 -4.75 5.74 -13.01
N ASN A 132 -4.36 4.93 -12.02
CA ASN A 132 -2.98 4.85 -11.54
C ASN A 132 -2.01 4.41 -12.65
N ASP A 133 -2.41 3.45 -13.48
CA ASP A 133 -1.63 3.02 -14.65
C ASP A 133 -1.41 4.17 -15.63
N LEU A 134 -2.48 4.91 -15.96
CA LEU A 134 -2.39 6.06 -16.87
C LEU A 134 -1.54 7.19 -16.29
N VAL A 135 -1.61 7.43 -14.98
CA VAL A 135 -0.72 8.38 -14.29
C VAL A 135 0.73 7.93 -14.41
N ALA A 136 1.03 6.65 -14.21
CA ALA A 136 2.37 6.11 -14.36
C ALA A 136 2.87 6.23 -15.82
N GLU A 137 2.01 5.95 -16.81
CA GLU A 137 2.33 6.14 -18.22
C GLU A 137 2.57 7.62 -18.58
N GLN A 138 1.74 8.53 -18.08
CA GLN A 138 1.93 9.97 -18.29
C GLN A 138 3.20 10.49 -17.60
N ALA A 139 3.49 10.01 -16.40
CA ALA A 139 4.74 10.31 -15.72
C ALA A 139 5.95 9.81 -16.52
N ALA A 140 5.86 8.63 -17.14
CA ALA A 140 6.90 8.11 -18.03
C ALA A 140 7.04 8.93 -19.32
N LYS A 141 5.93 9.40 -19.93
CA LYS A 141 5.93 10.26 -21.13
C LYS A 141 6.50 11.65 -20.87
N MET A 142 6.10 12.27 -19.75
CA MET A 142 6.70 13.52 -19.26
C MET A 142 8.17 13.31 -18.86
N GLY A 143 8.52 12.08 -18.51
CA GLY A 143 9.86 11.58 -18.20
C GLY A 143 10.68 11.12 -19.40
N LYS A 144 10.86 11.98 -20.42
CA LYS A 144 12.12 12.02 -21.24
C LYS A 144 13.35 12.41 -20.40
N VAL A 145 13.41 11.92 -19.16
CA VAL A 145 14.58 11.69 -18.30
C VAL A 145 14.33 10.32 -17.65
N THR A 146 14.73 9.28 -18.39
CA THR A 146 15.08 7.92 -17.91
C THR A 146 14.19 7.30 -16.82
N SER A 147 13.20 6.50 -17.25
CA SER A 147 12.57 5.52 -16.35
C SER A 147 13.52 4.35 -16.06
N LEU A 148 13.80 4.11 -14.78
CA LEU A 148 14.58 2.99 -14.24
C LEU A 148 13.85 1.63 -14.30
N ALA A 149 12.56 1.61 -14.69
CA ALA A 149 11.78 0.38 -14.76
C ALA A 149 12.08 -0.47 -16.01
N SER A 150 12.67 0.13 -17.07
CA SER A 150 13.03 -0.57 -18.31
C SER A 150 14.43 -1.21 -18.30
N LEU A 151 15.14 -1.17 -17.16
CA LEU A 151 16.53 -1.68 -17.05
C LEU A 151 16.70 -2.86 -16.06
N ARG A 152 15.62 -3.46 -15.53
CA ARG A 152 15.74 -4.64 -14.66
C ARG A 152 15.09 -5.89 -15.27
N PRO A 153 15.75 -7.06 -15.20
CA PRO A 153 15.14 -8.33 -15.59
C PRO A 153 13.91 -8.65 -14.71
N LYS A 154 12.90 -9.31 -15.28
CA LYS A 154 11.63 -9.66 -14.61
C LYS A 154 11.82 -10.42 -13.28
N SER A 155 12.92 -11.15 -13.11
CA SER A 155 13.27 -11.84 -11.86
C SER A 155 13.51 -10.88 -10.68
N GLU A 156 14.02 -9.68 -10.94
CA GLU A 156 14.31 -8.68 -9.89
C GLU A 156 13.10 -7.84 -9.51
N GLN A 157 12.10 -7.73 -10.38
CA GLN A 157 10.84 -7.05 -10.08
C GLN A 157 10.04 -7.83 -9.02
N LYS A 158 10.05 -9.17 -9.10
CA LYS A 158 9.45 -10.06 -8.09
C LYS A 158 10.17 -9.99 -6.74
N ALA A 159 11.51 -9.95 -6.75
CA ALA A 159 12.31 -9.82 -5.53
C ALA A 159 12.14 -8.45 -4.84
N HIS A 160 11.91 -7.38 -5.62
CA HIS A 160 11.65 -6.05 -5.07
C HIS A 160 10.24 -5.92 -4.48
N LEU A 161 9.22 -6.49 -5.12
CA LEU A 161 7.87 -6.61 -4.55
C LEU A 161 7.88 -7.39 -3.23
N LEU A 162 8.64 -8.50 -3.16
CA LEU A 162 8.81 -9.30 -1.95
C LEU A 162 9.64 -8.58 -0.86
N SER A 163 10.62 -7.73 -1.21
CA SER A 163 11.40 -6.98 -0.22
C SER A 163 10.70 -5.72 0.31
N VAL A 164 9.82 -5.12 -0.51
CA VAL A 164 8.95 -4.01 -0.11
C VAL A 164 7.82 -4.49 0.81
N LEU A 165 7.31 -5.70 0.59
CA LEU A 165 6.39 -6.37 1.54
C LEU A 165 7.13 -6.94 2.77
N GLY A 166 8.42 -7.28 2.65
CA GLY A 166 9.16 -8.01 3.68
C GLY A 166 9.64 -7.19 4.88
N ASN A 167 9.99 -5.91 4.77
CA ASN A 167 10.84 -5.31 5.83
C ASN A 167 10.13 -4.79 7.09
N SER A 168 8.83 -4.49 7.04
CA SER A 168 8.02 -4.21 8.24
C SER A 168 7.27 -5.45 8.73
N GLN A 169 6.98 -6.40 7.83
CA GLN A 169 6.34 -7.66 8.19
C GLN A 169 7.32 -8.71 8.73
N LEU A 170 8.61 -8.76 8.38
CA LEU A 170 9.54 -9.80 8.86
C LEU A 170 9.91 -9.72 10.34
N ARG A 171 9.91 -8.52 10.95
CA ARG A 171 10.16 -8.38 12.40
C ARG A 171 8.95 -8.76 13.23
N LEU A 172 7.74 -8.47 12.74
CA LEU A 172 6.51 -8.95 13.35
C LEU A 172 6.30 -10.43 13.03
N ALA A 173 6.48 -10.89 11.80
CA ALA A 173 6.35 -12.28 11.38
C ALA A 173 7.37 -13.20 12.07
N GLY A 174 8.58 -12.74 12.40
CA GLY A 174 9.51 -13.54 13.22
C GLY A 174 8.96 -13.81 14.63
N ALA A 175 8.40 -12.78 15.27
CA ALA A 175 7.75 -12.93 16.58
C ALA A 175 6.41 -13.68 16.49
N TRP A 176 5.64 -13.46 15.42
CA TRP A 176 4.34 -14.09 15.19
C TRP A 176 4.46 -15.55 14.72
N ASN A 177 5.50 -15.92 13.97
CA ASN A 177 5.76 -17.32 13.60
C ASN A 177 6.10 -18.16 14.84
N GLY A 178 6.78 -17.57 15.83
CA GLY A 178 6.98 -18.21 17.14
C GLY A 178 5.67 -18.40 17.89
N VAL A 179 4.85 -17.35 18.00
CA VAL A 179 3.54 -17.39 18.68
C VAL A 179 2.57 -18.36 17.99
N ILE A 180 2.53 -18.37 16.66
CA ILE A 180 1.69 -19.29 15.86
C ILE A 180 2.19 -20.73 15.99
N GLY A 181 3.51 -20.96 15.96
CA GLY A 181 4.08 -22.29 16.20
C GLY A 181 3.79 -22.83 17.60
N GLU A 182 3.80 -21.98 18.62
CA GLU A 182 3.45 -22.36 19.99
C GLU A 182 1.93 -22.55 20.19
N MET A 183 1.08 -21.80 19.50
CA MET A 183 -0.37 -22.06 19.45
C MET A 183 -0.69 -23.39 18.78
N LEU A 184 -0.08 -23.67 17.61
CA LEU A 184 -0.31 -24.91 16.86
C LEU A 184 0.22 -26.15 17.58
N SER A 185 1.26 -25.99 18.42
CA SER A 185 1.75 -27.06 19.30
C SER A 185 1.01 -27.18 20.63
N GLY A 186 -0.02 -26.37 20.87
CA GLY A 186 -0.83 -26.38 22.09
C GLY A 186 -0.13 -25.82 23.33
N LYS A 187 1.07 -25.23 23.18
CA LYS A 187 1.87 -24.65 24.25
C LYS A 187 1.40 -23.26 24.66
N LEU A 188 0.70 -22.56 23.75
CA LEU A 188 0.09 -21.27 24.02
C LEU A 188 -1.43 -21.36 23.93
N THR A 189 -2.11 -20.95 25.00
CA THR A 189 -3.57 -20.85 25.03
C THR A 189 -4.04 -19.50 24.49
N ARG A 190 -5.33 -19.40 24.14
CA ARG A 190 -5.94 -18.11 23.76
C ARG A 190 -5.84 -17.04 24.86
N ALA A 191 -5.72 -17.44 26.13
CA ALA A 191 -5.53 -16.52 27.25
C ALA A 191 -4.11 -15.93 27.23
N ASP A 192 -3.09 -16.76 26.98
CA ASP A 192 -1.69 -16.34 26.90
C ASP A 192 -1.45 -15.36 25.75
N VAL A 193 -2.07 -15.59 24.58
CA VAL A 193 -2.01 -14.67 23.44
C VAL A 193 -2.63 -13.31 23.79
N ARG A 194 -3.75 -13.30 24.53
CA ARG A 194 -4.38 -12.06 24.99
C ARG A 194 -3.49 -11.30 25.98
N GLU A 195 -2.80 -11.99 26.87
CA GLU A 195 -1.89 -11.39 27.84
C GLU A 195 -0.64 -10.80 27.18
N ILE A 196 -0.05 -11.50 26.21
CA ILE A 196 1.06 -11.00 25.38
C ILE A 196 0.63 -9.75 24.60
N LEU A 197 -0.59 -9.75 24.06
CA LEU A 197 -1.16 -8.59 23.36
C LEU A 197 -1.52 -7.43 24.30
N ALA A 198 -1.86 -7.71 25.56
CA ALA A 198 -2.15 -6.71 26.59
C ALA A 198 -0.88 -6.07 27.18
N GLY A 199 0.25 -6.79 27.17
CA GLY A 199 1.58 -6.30 27.53
C GLY A 199 2.24 -5.42 26.45
N ALA A 200 1.67 -5.34 25.25
CA ALA A 200 2.17 -4.49 24.17
C ALA A 200 2.12 -3.00 24.56
N ASP A 201 3.28 -2.36 24.42
CA ASP A 201 3.64 -1.01 24.86
C ASP A 201 2.44 -0.03 24.96
N LYS A 202 2.16 0.41 26.19
CA LYS A 202 1.06 1.35 26.49
C LYS A 202 1.30 2.74 25.91
N SER A 203 2.51 3.03 25.41
CA SER A 203 2.83 4.27 24.69
C SER A 203 2.08 4.40 23.35
N VAL A 204 1.62 3.29 22.78
CA VAL A 204 0.88 3.27 21.51
C VAL A 204 -0.62 3.54 21.76
N PRO A 205 -1.22 4.53 21.08
CA PRO A 205 -2.65 4.82 21.20
C PRO A 205 -3.50 3.57 21.04
N LEU A 206 -4.53 3.41 21.89
CA LEU A 206 -5.37 2.21 21.98
C LEU A 206 -5.99 1.84 20.61
N GLU A 207 -6.42 2.84 19.84
CA GLU A 207 -6.98 2.65 18.50
C GLU A 207 -5.98 2.01 17.54
N HIS A 208 -4.71 2.39 17.63
CA HIS A 208 -3.66 1.85 16.78
C HIS A 208 -3.34 0.40 17.16
N ARG A 209 -3.32 0.09 18.47
CA ARG A 209 -3.18 -1.29 18.97
C ARG A 209 -4.35 -2.18 18.51
N LEU A 210 -5.58 -1.69 18.61
CA LEU A 210 -6.77 -2.42 18.15
C LEU A 210 -6.78 -2.61 16.62
N ARG A 211 -6.32 -1.62 15.85
CA ARG A 211 -6.20 -1.71 14.38
C ARG A 211 -5.18 -2.76 13.97
N SER A 212 -4.01 -2.78 14.60
CA SER A 212 -2.98 -3.80 14.37
C SER A 212 -3.45 -5.20 14.77
N GLN A 213 -4.17 -5.33 15.90
CA GLN A 213 -4.74 -6.61 16.34
C GLN A 213 -5.80 -7.13 15.36
N ARG A 214 -6.70 -6.27 14.87
CA ARG A 214 -7.71 -6.66 13.87
C ARG A 214 -7.08 -7.10 12.56
N LEU A 215 -6.03 -6.39 12.10
CA LEU A 215 -5.32 -6.75 10.88
C LEU A 215 -4.59 -8.09 11.02
N ALA A 216 -3.94 -8.33 12.16
CA ALA A 216 -3.29 -9.60 12.46
C ALA A 216 -4.30 -10.76 12.51
N LEU A 217 -5.44 -10.57 13.18
CA LEU A 217 -6.51 -11.57 13.24
C LEU A 217 -7.10 -11.87 11.86
N LYS A 218 -7.27 -10.85 11.00
CA LYS A 218 -7.73 -11.04 9.62
C LYS A 218 -6.72 -11.86 8.80
N LEU A 219 -5.43 -11.52 8.87
CA LEU A 219 -4.36 -12.26 8.19
C LEU A 219 -4.26 -13.72 8.65
N ILE A 220 -4.48 -13.98 9.95
CA ILE A 220 -4.53 -15.34 10.50
C ILE A 220 -5.75 -16.09 9.96
N ALA A 221 -6.92 -15.45 9.92
CA ALA A 221 -8.14 -16.05 9.37
C ALA A 221 -7.98 -16.39 7.88
N ASP A 222 -7.40 -15.48 7.08
CA ASP A 222 -7.14 -15.69 5.65
C ASP A 222 -6.15 -16.85 5.43
N HIS A 223 -5.09 -16.96 6.23
CA HIS A 223 -4.15 -18.09 6.16
C HIS A 223 -4.80 -19.42 6.56
N LEU A 224 -5.63 -19.43 7.61
CA LEU A 224 -6.34 -20.64 8.02
C LEU A 224 -7.33 -21.11 6.94
N ALA A 225 -7.95 -20.18 6.21
CA ALA A 225 -8.80 -20.52 5.07
C ALA A 225 -8.00 -21.22 3.95
N ILE A 226 -6.83 -20.66 3.59
CA ILE A 226 -5.94 -21.26 2.58
C ILE A 226 -5.46 -22.65 3.01
N VAL A 227 -5.05 -22.81 4.26
CA VAL A 227 -4.58 -24.11 4.78
C VAL A 227 -5.71 -25.15 4.76
N ASN A 228 -6.94 -24.76 5.08
CA ASN A 228 -8.08 -25.67 5.00
C ASN A 228 -8.38 -26.09 3.54
N GLU A 229 -8.32 -25.17 2.59
CA GLU A 229 -8.47 -25.50 1.16
C GLU A 229 -7.39 -26.48 0.67
N GLU A 230 -6.15 -26.33 1.14
CA GLU A 230 -5.06 -27.25 0.81
C GLU A 230 -5.26 -28.64 1.44
N ILE A 231 -5.75 -28.71 2.68
CA ILE A 231 -6.08 -29.97 3.36
C ILE A 231 -7.22 -30.69 2.62
N ASP A 232 -8.28 -29.96 2.24
CA ASP A 232 -9.41 -30.52 1.49
C ASP A 232 -8.98 -31.03 0.11
N ALA A 233 -8.12 -30.27 -0.59
CA ALA A 233 -7.56 -30.69 -1.87
C ALA A 233 -6.68 -31.95 -1.74
N ALA A 234 -5.86 -32.05 -0.69
CA ALA A 234 -5.06 -33.23 -0.41
C ALA A 234 -5.94 -34.45 -0.08
N GLY A 235 -7.00 -34.25 0.70
CA GLY A 235 -7.98 -35.30 1.00
C GLY A 235 -8.66 -35.85 -0.26
N ALA A 236 -9.09 -34.97 -1.17
CA ALA A 236 -9.70 -35.37 -2.44
C ALA A 236 -8.74 -36.17 -3.34
N GLN A 237 -7.45 -35.82 -3.36
CA GLN A 237 -6.43 -36.56 -4.12
C GLN A 237 -6.18 -37.96 -3.55
N LEU A 238 -6.21 -38.12 -2.22
CA LEU A 238 -6.05 -39.41 -1.57
C LEU A 238 -7.26 -40.33 -1.84
N ALA A 239 -8.49 -39.80 -1.71
CA ALA A 239 -9.71 -40.55 -2.02
C ALA A 239 -9.73 -41.04 -3.48
N GLY A 240 -9.33 -40.19 -4.43
CA GLY A 240 -9.24 -40.58 -5.85
C GLY A 240 -8.13 -41.59 -6.18
N ARG A 241 -7.16 -41.81 -5.28
CA ARG A 241 -6.17 -42.90 -5.41
C ARG A 241 -6.72 -44.24 -4.92
N GLU A 242 -7.45 -44.25 -3.81
CA GLU A 242 -8.05 -45.47 -3.26
C GLU A 242 -9.08 -46.09 -4.22
N GLU A 243 -9.86 -45.27 -4.94
CA GLU A 243 -10.78 -45.76 -5.98
C GLU A 243 -10.05 -46.37 -7.19
N LYS A 244 -8.85 -45.88 -7.53
CA LYS A 244 -8.05 -46.45 -8.63
C LYS A 244 -7.37 -47.75 -8.25
N GLU A 245 -6.91 -47.90 -7.01
CA GLU A 245 -6.27 -49.14 -6.56
C GLU A 245 -7.27 -50.29 -6.40
N THR A 246 -8.51 -49.99 -5.99
CA THR A 246 -9.59 -50.98 -5.88
C THR A 246 -10.12 -51.46 -7.25
N SER A 247 -10.08 -50.62 -8.29
CA SER A 247 -10.50 -51.00 -9.64
C SER A 247 -9.50 -51.88 -10.42
N VAL A 248 -8.23 -51.97 -9.99
CA VAL A 248 -7.19 -52.73 -10.71
C VAL A 248 -7.17 -54.22 -10.32
N HIS A 249 -7.87 -54.60 -9.26
CA HIS A 249 -7.87 -55.97 -8.72
C HIS A 249 -9.23 -56.69 -8.80
N GLY A 250 -10.21 -56.14 -9.53
CA GLY A 250 -11.51 -56.78 -9.81
C GLY A 250 -11.68 -57.07 -11.29
#